data_AF-A0A412AV92-F1
#
_entry.id   AF-A0A412AV92-F1
#
_cell.length_a   1.000
_cell.length_b   1.000
_cell.length_c   1.000
_cell.angle_alpha   90.00
_cell.angle_beta   90.00
_cell.angle_gamma   90.00
#
_symmetry.space_group_name_H-M   'P 1'
#
loop_
_entity.id
_entity.type
_entity.pdbx_description
1 polymer ?
#
loop_
_entity_poly.entity_id
_entity_poly.type
_entity_poly.pdbx_seq_one_letter_code
_entity_poly.pdbx_strand_id
1 'polypeptide(L)'
;MACDYNSPTPPYLRVLGWNDKGTEILRTARRTASLPIVMRGGDLKKLAEGALTIAQLGSRAEDLYSLSSPEIQPCGLDFISSAARQRS
;
A
#
# COMPACT_ATOMS: atom_id res chain seq x y z
N MET A 1 21.56 0.80 -7.11
CA MET A 1 21.49 -0.39 -6.23
C MET A 1 20.16 -1.06 -6.51
N ALA A 2 20.13 -2.23 -7.14
CA ALA A 2 18.87 -2.83 -7.59
C ALA A 2 18.06 -3.36 -6.39
N CYS A 3 16.82 -2.93 -6.28
CA CYS A 3 15.79 -3.56 -5.45
C CYS A 3 15.68 -5.04 -5.81
N ASP A 4 15.89 -5.91 -4.84
CA ASP A 4 15.77 -7.35 -5.02
C ASP A 4 14.29 -7.74 -5.02
N TYR A 5 13.62 -7.62 -6.18
CA TYR A 5 12.20 -7.94 -6.36
C TYR A 5 11.90 -9.42 -6.07
N ASN A 6 12.93 -10.28 -6.13
CA ASN A 6 12.82 -11.72 -5.88
C ASN A 6 13.10 -12.10 -4.41
N SER A 7 13.23 -11.12 -3.51
CA SER A 7 13.39 -11.40 -2.09
C SER A 7 12.14 -12.08 -1.52
N PRO A 8 12.30 -13.15 -0.70
CA PRO A 8 11.16 -13.83 -0.08
C PRO A 8 10.47 -12.98 0.99
N THR A 9 11.10 -11.90 1.47
CA THR A 9 10.51 -11.00 2.47
C THR A 9 10.04 -9.71 1.81
N PRO A 10 8.75 -9.33 1.94
CA PRO A 10 8.24 -8.11 1.35
C PRO A 10 8.84 -6.88 2.05
N PRO A 11 9.06 -5.77 1.32
CA PRO A 11 9.71 -4.59 1.90
C PRO A 11 8.79 -3.73 2.78
N TYR A 12 7.47 -3.88 2.68
CA TYR A 12 6.49 -3.15 3.49
C TYR A 12 5.15 -3.88 3.57
N LEU A 13 4.30 -3.46 4.50
CA LEU A 13 2.93 -3.94 4.66
C LEU A 13 1.95 -2.87 4.15
N ARG A 14 1.21 -3.14 3.08
CA ARG A 14 0.15 -2.24 2.57
C ARG A 14 -1.19 -2.60 3.20
N VAL A 15 -1.78 -1.66 3.92
CA VAL A 15 -3.15 -1.81 4.44
C VAL A 15 -4.12 -1.33 3.36
N LEU A 16 -5.05 -2.19 2.95
CA LEU A 16 -6.10 -1.87 1.96
C LEU A 16 -7.44 -1.53 2.63
N GLY A 17 -7.71 -2.10 3.80
CA GLY A 17 -8.87 -1.76 4.60
C GLY A 17 -8.89 -2.47 5.95
N TRP A 18 -9.75 -2.01 6.86
CA TRP A 18 -9.93 -2.57 8.20
C TRP A 18 -11.31 -2.23 8.79
N ASN A 19 -11.71 -2.95 9.83
CA ASN A 19 -12.91 -2.69 10.63
C ASN A 19 -12.54 -2.10 12.02
N ASP A 20 -13.53 -1.79 12.87
CA ASP A 20 -13.24 -1.14 14.16
C ASP A 20 -12.27 -1.95 15.05
N LYS A 21 -12.44 -3.29 15.12
CA LYS A 21 -11.46 -4.19 15.77
C LYS A 21 -10.09 -4.16 15.10
N GLY A 22 -10.04 -4.08 13.78
CA GLY A 22 -8.82 -3.94 13.00
C GLY A 22 -8.06 -2.65 13.33
N THR A 23 -8.74 -1.60 13.78
CA THR A 23 -8.07 -0.37 14.26
C THR A 23 -7.20 -0.65 15.49
N GLU A 24 -7.70 -1.46 16.43
CA GLU A 24 -6.93 -1.84 17.63
C GLU A 24 -5.72 -2.70 17.27
N ILE A 25 -5.90 -3.65 16.37
CA ILE A 25 -4.82 -4.51 15.86
C ILE A 25 -3.76 -3.67 15.15
N LEU A 26 -4.16 -2.76 14.26
CA LEU A 26 -3.23 -1.89 13.53
C LEU A 26 -2.47 -0.93 14.45
N ARG A 27 -3.08 -0.47 15.54
CA ARG A 27 -2.38 0.34 16.56
C ARG A 27 -1.27 -0.45 17.24
N THR A 28 -1.52 -1.70 17.59
CA THR A 28 -0.50 -2.59 18.17
C THR A 28 0.56 -2.92 17.14
N ALA A 29 0.16 -3.31 15.91
CA ALA A 29 1.06 -3.65 14.83
C ALA A 29 2.01 -2.49 14.46
N ARG A 30 1.53 -1.24 14.49
CA ARG A 30 2.40 -0.07 14.28
C ARG A 30 3.56 0.05 15.28
N ARG A 31 3.45 -0.56 16.46
CA ARG A 31 4.49 -0.57 17.49
C ARG A 31 5.34 -1.84 17.46
N THR A 32 4.79 -2.96 17.00
CA THR A 32 5.43 -4.28 17.10
C THR A 32 5.89 -4.85 15.76
N ALA A 33 5.43 -4.32 14.63
CA ALA A 33 5.80 -4.81 13.32
C ALA A 33 7.27 -4.53 13.02
N SER A 34 7.95 -5.53 12.47
CA SER A 34 9.32 -5.44 11.95
C SER A 34 9.41 -4.74 10.60
N LEU A 35 8.27 -4.60 9.91
CA LEU A 35 8.17 -3.97 8.58
C LEU A 35 7.32 -2.69 8.64
N PRO A 36 7.66 -1.69 7.82
CA PRO A 36 6.91 -0.43 7.78
C PRO A 36 5.48 -0.67 7.26
N ILE A 37 4.50 -0.13 7.98
CA ILE A 37 3.08 -0.21 7.63
C ILE A 37 2.66 1.04 6.86
N VAL A 38 2.18 0.84 5.63
CA VAL A 38 1.72 1.88 4.69
C VAL A 38 0.20 1.84 4.65
N MET A 39 -0.45 2.96 4.98
CA MET A 39 -1.92 3.08 4.92
C MET A 39 -2.40 4.14 3.93
N ARG A 40 -1.51 5.05 3.51
CA ARG A 40 -1.78 6.13 2.57
C ARG A 40 -0.61 6.26 1.60
N GLY A 41 -0.87 6.76 0.39
CA GLY A 41 0.20 7.04 -0.59
C GLY A 41 1.31 7.95 -0.04
N GLY A 42 1.00 8.87 0.87
CA GLY A 42 2.00 9.72 1.53
C GLY A 42 3.00 8.96 2.41
N ASP A 43 2.63 7.79 2.94
CA ASP A 43 3.54 6.96 3.74
C ASP A 43 4.59 6.24 2.88
N LEU A 44 4.31 6.04 1.58
CA LEU A 44 5.26 5.43 0.64
C LEU A 44 6.55 6.24 0.54
N LYS A 45 6.48 7.57 0.62
CA LYS A 45 7.65 8.47 0.55
C LYS A 45 8.68 8.25 1.66
N LYS A 46 8.29 7.57 2.75
CA LYS A 46 9.16 7.27 3.90
C LYS A 46 9.89 5.94 3.76
N LEU A 47 9.60 5.17 2.71
CA LEU A 47 10.20 3.87 2.47
C LEU A 47 11.60 4.00 1.86
N ALA A 48 12.43 2.97 2.03
CA ALA A 48 13.72 2.86 1.37
C ALA A 48 13.56 2.81 -0.16
N GLU A 49 14.60 3.21 -0.91
CA GLU A 49 14.59 3.28 -2.38
C GLU A 49 14.10 1.97 -3.03
N GLY A 50 14.56 0.82 -2.53
CA GLY A 50 14.13 -0.46 -3.10
C GLY A 50 12.64 -0.77 -2.90
N ALA A 51 12.06 -0.32 -1.80
CA ALA A 51 10.64 -0.46 -1.50
C ALA A 51 9.78 0.50 -2.35
N LEU A 52 10.31 1.68 -2.68
CA LEU A 52 9.67 2.63 -3.60
C LEU A 52 9.52 2.03 -4.99
N THR A 53 10.50 1.29 -5.49
CA THR A 53 10.39 0.62 -6.80
C THR A 53 9.26 -0.42 -6.81
N ILE A 54 9.11 -1.21 -5.75
CA ILE A 54 7.98 -2.15 -5.62
C ILE A 54 6.65 -1.40 -5.62
N ALA A 55 6.56 -0.30 -4.87
CA ALA A 55 5.36 0.52 -4.83
C ALA A 55 5.01 1.14 -6.19
N GLN A 56 6.01 1.60 -6.95
CA GLN A 56 5.84 2.11 -8.31
C GLN A 56 5.35 1.02 -9.27
N LEU A 57 5.84 -0.21 -9.14
CA LEU A 57 5.33 -1.32 -9.94
C LEU A 57 3.87 -1.62 -9.61
N GLY A 58 3.50 -1.58 -8.33
CA GLY A 58 2.10 -1.71 -7.89
C GLY A 58 1.20 -0.63 -8.50
N SER A 59 1.63 0.63 -8.46
CA SER A 59 0.90 1.74 -9.09
C SER A 59 0.70 1.52 -10.59
N ARG A 60 1.74 1.06 -11.31
CA ARG A 60 1.63 0.80 -12.75
C ARG A 60 0.67 -0.35 -13.06
N ALA A 61 0.65 -1.38 -12.22
CA ALA A 61 -0.32 -2.47 -12.35
C ALA A 61 -1.76 -1.98 -12.13
N GLU A 62 -1.98 -1.09 -11.16
CA GLU A 62 -3.28 -0.47 -10.92
C GLU A 62 -3.72 0.43 -12.08
N ASP A 63 -2.79 1.20 -12.67
CA ASP A 63 -3.07 2.00 -13.86
C ASP A 63 -3.52 1.10 -15.02
N LEU A 64 -2.85 -0.04 -15.25
CA LEU A 64 -3.25 -1.02 -16.27
C LEU A 64 -4.63 -1.63 -15.97
N TYR A 65 -4.91 -1.95 -14.70
CA TYR A 65 -6.22 -2.45 -14.27
C TYR A 65 -7.31 -1.40 -14.54
N SER A 66 -7.05 -0.15 -14.19
CA SER A 66 -7.94 0.99 -14.46
C SER A 66 -8.23 1.14 -15.95
N LEU A 67 -7.24 0.97 -16.83
CA LEU A 67 -7.45 1.00 -18.28
C LEU A 67 -8.37 -0.12 -18.79
N SER A 68 -8.45 -1.24 -18.08
CA SER A 68 -9.35 -2.36 -18.40
C SER A 68 -10.76 -2.21 -17.80
N SER A 69 -10.99 -1.19 -16.97
CA SER A 69 -12.28 -0.93 -16.35
C SER A 69 -13.29 -0.41 -17.40
N PRO A 70 -14.56 -0.85 -17.36
CA PRO A 70 -15.60 -0.32 -18.24
C PRO A 70 -15.90 1.17 -18.00
N GLU A 71 -15.60 1.67 -16.80
CA GLU A 71 -15.72 3.08 -16.43
C GLU A 71 -14.34 3.71 -16.24
N ILE A 72 -14.17 4.95 -16.73
CA ILE A 72 -12.95 5.74 -16.56
C ILE A 72 -12.73 6.00 -15.07
N GLN A 73 -11.66 5.41 -14.52
CA GLN A 73 -11.25 5.66 -13.15
C GLN A 73 -10.31 6.87 -13.06
N PRO A 74 -10.28 7.58 -11.92
CA PRO A 74 -9.34 8.67 -11.71
C PRO A 74 -7.89 8.16 -11.68
N CYS A 75 -6.99 8.94 -12.28
CA CYS A 75 -5.56 8.62 -12.28
C CYS A 75 -4.98 8.64 -10.85
N GLY A 76 -4.06 7.73 -10.56
CA GLY A 76 -3.34 7.71 -9.29
C GLY A 76 -4.21 7.33 -8.09
N LEU A 77 -5.23 6.49 -8.31
CA LEU A 77 -6.17 6.04 -7.28
C LEU A 77 -5.45 5.45 -6.05
N ASP A 78 -4.35 4.69 -6.20
CA ASP A 78 -3.54 4.18 -5.06
C ASP A 78 -3.01 5.29 -4.12
N PHE A 79 -2.76 6.48 -4.66
CA PHE A 79 -2.18 7.59 -3.90
C PHE A 79 -3.22 8.48 -3.24
N ILE A 80 -4.37 8.66 -3.90
CA ILE A 80 -5.47 9.50 -3.40
C ILE A 80 -6.47 8.72 -2.55
N SER A 81 -6.61 7.41 -2.78
CA SER A 81 -7.50 6.57 -1.98
C SER A 81 -6.88 6.32 -0.62
N SER A 82 -7.68 6.54 0.42
CA SER A 82 -7.35 6.05 1.75
C SER A 82 -7.86 4.63 1.88
N ALA A 83 -7.08 3.77 2.51
CA ALA A 83 -7.52 2.43 2.89
C ALA A 83 -8.92 2.43 3.53
N ALA A 84 -9.76 1.50 3.08
CA ALA A 84 -11.18 1.49 3.37
C ALA A 84 -11.44 1.16 4.84
N ARG A 85 -12.21 2.00 5.54
CA ARG A 85 -12.64 1.72 6.90
C ARG A 85 -14.11 1.31 6.91
N GLN A 86 -14.36 0.05 7.26
CA GLN A 86 -15.71 -0.42 7.55
C GLN A 86 -16.08 -0.01 8.98
N ARG A 87 -17.20 0.70 9.12
CA ARG A 87 -17.82 1.01 10.42
C ARG A 87 -18.97 0.03 10.61
N SER A 88 -18.95 -0.71 11.71
CA SER A 88 -20.06 -1.62 12.10
C SER A 88 -21.07 -0.89 12.97
#